data_AF-K1M3W7-F1
#
_entry.id   AF-K1M3W7-F1
#
_cell.length_a   1.000
_cell.length_b   1.000
_cell.length_c   1.000
_cell.angle_alpha   90.00
_cell.angle_beta   90.00
_cell.angle_gamma   90.00
#
_symmetry.space_group_name_H-M   'P 1'
#
loop_
_entity.id
_entity.type
_entity.pdbx_description
1 polymer ?
#
loop_
_entity_poly.entity_id
_entity_poly.type
_entity_poly.pdbx_seq_one_letter_code
_entity_poly.pdbx_strand_id
1 'polypeptide(L)'
;MKRITLLILTILMTGCSWFGSNNDDPAQDDQAAQSGIDIDSLGTGNKIPNKEYENVFGEIVDNNLSVPPTQLPDEIPIGEVREAVNAYFIEDVPEDEQDNNLEPVSKPILKRIQKTLAEDEQLKQLEATVDQVTMQLNNTSQYVVRIVVPHTYPEAEAKVDSSDVHLMNTALSMIGNRLVMISYYDETHDYLIPYHLGTSTYSLFSMSSLYE
;
A
#
# COMPACT_ATOMS: atom_id res chain seq x y z
N MET A 1 -10.32 -60.20 -5.49
CA MET A 1 -9.73 -59.70 -4.22
C MET A 1 -9.12 -58.33 -4.52
N LYS A 2 -9.24 -57.25 -3.73
CA LYS A 2 -10.04 -56.93 -2.53
C LYS A 2 -10.75 -55.58 -2.78
N ARG A 3 -11.78 -55.23 -1.99
CA ARG A 3 -12.40 -53.89 -1.96
C ARG A 3 -11.86 -53.09 -0.76
N ILE A 4 -11.71 -51.77 -0.93
CA ILE A 4 -11.62 -50.75 0.13
C ILE A 4 -12.48 -49.59 -0.43
N THR A 5 -13.75 -49.41 -0.08
CA THR A 5 -14.39 -49.18 1.24
C THR A 5 -14.27 -47.72 1.68
N LEU A 6 -15.27 -46.94 1.29
CA LEU A 6 -15.62 -45.64 1.87
C LEU A 6 -16.05 -45.85 3.35
N LEU A 7 -15.75 -44.89 4.23
CA LEU A 7 -16.31 -44.88 5.58
C LEU A 7 -16.61 -43.44 6.02
N ILE A 8 -17.87 -43.20 6.40
CA ILE A 8 -18.39 -41.92 6.89
C ILE A 8 -18.32 -41.94 8.42
N LEU A 9 -18.02 -40.80 9.05
CA LEU A 9 -18.24 -40.63 10.48
C LEU A 9 -18.85 -39.25 10.80
N THR A 10 -20.09 -39.26 11.30
CA THR A 10 -20.83 -38.08 11.75
C THR A 10 -21.52 -38.41 13.07
N ILE A 11 -21.16 -37.70 14.15
CA ILE A 11 -21.78 -37.64 15.48
C ILE A 11 -21.04 -36.51 16.22
N LEU A 12 -21.60 -35.68 17.10
CA LEU A 12 -22.93 -35.08 17.31
C LEU A 12 -22.82 -34.35 18.66
N MET A 13 -23.11 -33.06 18.68
CA MET A 13 -23.66 -32.26 19.80
C MET A 13 -23.42 -32.67 21.27
N THR A 14 -22.64 -31.85 21.99
CA THR A 14 -22.91 -31.42 23.39
C THR A 14 -22.42 -29.97 23.57
N GLY A 15 -23.03 -29.08 24.36
CA GLY A 15 -24.32 -29.14 25.06
C GLY A 15 -24.58 -27.83 25.84
N CYS A 16 -25.83 -27.40 26.00
CA CYS A 16 -26.20 -26.14 26.67
C CYS A 16 -26.81 -26.36 28.08
N SER A 17 -26.35 -25.58 29.07
CA SER A 17 -26.90 -25.45 30.44
C SER A 17 -26.63 -24.01 30.94
N TRP A 18 -27.57 -23.20 31.46
CA TRP A 18 -28.43 -23.36 32.65
C TRP A 18 -27.62 -23.20 33.95
N PHE A 19 -27.82 -22.22 34.86
CA PHE A 19 -28.83 -21.13 35.02
C PHE A 19 -28.09 -19.76 35.10
N GLY A 20 -28.57 -18.59 35.57
CA GLY A 20 -29.78 -18.06 36.26
C GLY A 20 -29.39 -16.70 36.92
N SER A 21 -30.23 -15.80 37.45
CA SER A 21 -31.70 -15.74 37.65
C SER A 21 -32.16 -14.26 37.84
N ASN A 22 -33.41 -14.03 38.28
CA ASN A 22 -34.14 -12.74 38.38
C ASN A 22 -33.56 -11.62 39.28
N ASN A 23 -33.92 -10.36 38.97
CA ASN A 23 -34.77 -9.51 39.83
C ASN A 23 -35.34 -8.26 39.10
N ASP A 24 -36.64 -8.04 39.32
CA ASP A 24 -37.56 -6.89 39.19
C ASP A 24 -37.18 -5.54 38.49
N ASP A 25 -38.16 -5.02 37.73
CA ASP A 25 -38.30 -3.68 37.12
C ASP A 25 -39.24 -2.80 38.01
N PRO A 26 -39.14 -1.45 38.06
CA PRO A 26 -39.81 -0.63 37.04
C PRO A 26 -39.14 0.71 36.66
N ALA A 27 -39.06 0.96 35.34
CA ALA A 27 -39.38 2.20 34.59
C ALA A 27 -39.18 3.62 35.21
N GLN A 28 -38.51 4.51 34.45
CA GLN A 28 -38.87 5.94 34.42
C GLN A 28 -38.52 6.62 33.06
N ASP A 29 -39.23 7.70 32.73
CA ASP A 29 -39.29 8.33 31.39
C ASP A 29 -38.30 9.47 31.10
N ASP A 30 -38.02 9.64 29.80
CA ASP A 30 -37.88 10.88 29.00
C ASP A 30 -36.79 11.99 29.18
N GLN A 31 -36.54 12.59 28.01
CA GLN A 31 -36.19 14.01 27.74
C GLN A 31 -34.79 14.58 28.07
N ALA A 32 -33.94 14.51 27.05
CA ALA A 32 -33.20 15.61 26.41
C ALA A 32 -32.91 16.95 27.14
N ALA A 33 -31.60 17.27 27.18
CA ALA A 33 -30.98 18.58 26.95
C ALA A 33 -31.34 19.81 27.81
N GLN A 34 -30.34 20.37 28.52
CA GLN A 34 -29.74 21.63 28.05
C GLN A 34 -28.33 21.94 28.58
N SER A 35 -27.58 22.61 27.70
CA SER A 35 -26.33 23.38 27.86
C SER A 35 -25.85 23.79 29.26
N GLY A 36 -24.61 23.40 29.58
CA GLY A 36 -23.67 24.23 30.34
C GLY A 36 -22.50 24.62 29.45
N ILE A 37 -22.55 25.81 28.86
CA ILE A 37 -21.40 26.43 28.17
C ILE A 37 -20.81 27.45 29.13
N ASP A 38 -19.52 27.29 29.46
CA ASP A 38 -18.65 28.39 29.88
C ASP A 38 -17.42 28.40 28.95
N ILE A 39 -16.92 29.60 28.68
CA ILE A 39 -16.02 29.90 27.56
C ILE A 39 -14.65 30.40 28.06
N ASP A 40 -13.65 30.31 27.18
CA ASP A 40 -12.28 30.81 27.24
C ASP A 40 -11.22 30.00 28.03
N SER A 41 -10.41 29.30 27.23
CA SER A 41 -8.97 29.63 27.22
C SER A 41 -8.47 29.63 25.78
N LEU A 42 -7.96 30.79 25.33
CA LEU A 42 -7.48 31.01 23.97
C LEU A 42 -6.16 30.26 23.71
N GLY A 43 -6.23 29.17 22.94
CA GLY A 43 -5.08 28.46 22.40
C GLY A 43 -5.24 28.26 20.90
N THR A 44 -4.46 28.98 20.09
CA THR A 44 -4.49 28.88 18.61
C THR A 44 -3.87 27.57 18.12
N GLY A 45 -4.64 26.50 18.20
CA GLY A 45 -4.35 25.25 17.51
C GLY A 45 -5.36 25.06 16.38
N ASN A 46 -4.96 25.32 15.13
CA ASN A 46 -5.64 24.71 13.99
C ASN A 46 -5.48 23.20 14.16
N LYS A 47 -6.55 22.52 14.61
CA LYS A 47 -6.67 21.08 14.42
C LYS A 47 -6.85 20.85 12.92
N ILE A 48 -5.72 20.74 12.22
CA ILE A 48 -5.67 20.14 10.89
C ILE A 48 -6.47 18.83 11.01
N PRO A 49 -7.52 18.62 10.20
CA PRO A 49 -8.30 17.40 10.30
C PRO A 49 -7.36 16.23 10.04
N ASN A 50 -7.34 15.26 10.95
CA ASN A 50 -6.54 14.04 10.82
C ASN A 50 -7.20 13.15 9.76
N LYS A 51 -7.09 13.56 8.49
CA LYS A 51 -7.45 12.80 7.29
C LYS A 51 -6.52 11.58 7.33
N GLU A 52 -7.04 10.43 7.74
CA GLU A 52 -6.35 9.16 7.54
C GLU A 52 -6.26 8.98 6.03
N TYR A 53 -5.08 9.31 5.48
CA TYR A 53 -4.83 9.29 4.06
C TYR A 53 -4.83 7.84 3.57
N GLU A 54 -5.83 7.50 2.77
CA GLU A 54 -5.91 6.19 2.15
C GLU A 54 -4.86 6.09 1.04
N ASN A 55 -3.82 5.27 1.29
CA ASN A 55 -2.75 4.97 0.33
C ASN A 55 -3.32 4.59 -1.05
N VAL A 56 -2.68 5.04 -2.13
CA VAL A 56 -3.22 4.95 -3.50
C VAL A 56 -3.55 3.51 -3.86
N PHE A 57 -2.63 2.58 -3.66
CA PHE A 57 -2.85 1.16 -3.96
C PHE A 57 -3.24 0.34 -2.72
N GLY A 58 -3.60 1.02 -1.62
CA GLY A 58 -3.89 0.40 -0.34
C GLY A 58 -2.67 -0.27 0.30
N GLU A 59 -1.46 0.16 -0.05
CA GLU A 59 -0.24 -0.55 0.32
C GLU A 59 0.10 -0.45 1.82
N ILE A 60 0.58 -1.56 2.37
CA ILE A 60 0.98 -1.71 3.77
C ILE A 60 2.49 -1.55 3.86
N VAL A 61 2.94 -0.51 4.57
CA VAL A 61 4.35 -0.19 4.85
C VAL A 61 4.81 -0.91 6.12
N ASP A 62 6.07 -1.35 6.19
CA ASP A 62 6.68 -1.83 7.45
C ASP A 62 6.78 -0.64 8.43
N ASN A 63 6.05 -0.70 9.56
CA ASN A 63 5.94 0.35 10.59
C ASN A 63 7.28 0.89 11.15
N ASN A 64 8.41 0.27 10.82
CA ASN A 64 9.75 0.76 11.14
C ASN A 64 10.28 1.84 10.16
N LEU A 65 9.52 2.16 9.09
CA LEU A 65 9.90 3.11 8.04
C LEU A 65 9.07 4.40 8.16
N SER A 66 9.73 5.51 8.46
CA SER A 66 9.12 6.85 8.54
C SER A 66 9.05 7.50 7.16
N VAL A 67 8.22 6.95 6.27
CA VAL A 67 7.95 7.47 4.92
C VAL A 67 6.47 7.86 4.84
N PRO A 68 6.12 9.04 4.28
CA PRO A 68 4.72 9.47 4.21
C PRO A 68 3.89 8.57 3.28
N PRO A 69 2.54 8.62 3.39
CA PRO A 69 1.62 7.83 2.57
C PRO A 69 1.78 8.15 1.08
N THR A 70 1.40 7.23 0.20
CA THR A 70 1.17 7.59 -1.20
C THR A 70 -0.15 8.34 -1.35
N GLN A 71 -0.20 9.37 -2.18
CA GLN A 71 -1.42 10.08 -2.56
C GLN A 71 -1.41 10.42 -4.05
N LEU A 72 -2.58 10.80 -4.57
CA LEU A 72 -2.76 11.44 -5.88
C LEU A 72 -3.38 12.83 -5.65
N PRO A 73 -3.29 13.75 -6.64
CA PRO A 73 -4.09 14.98 -6.67
C PRO A 73 -5.59 14.70 -6.42
N ASP A 74 -6.29 15.57 -5.69
CA ASP A 74 -7.70 15.38 -5.29
C ASP A 74 -8.65 15.24 -6.50
N GLU A 75 -8.23 15.62 -7.72
CA GLU A 75 -8.96 15.42 -8.97
C GLU A 75 -9.02 13.95 -9.44
N ILE A 76 -8.12 13.07 -8.97
CA ILE A 76 -7.96 11.71 -9.48
C ILE A 76 -8.58 10.70 -8.49
N PRO A 77 -9.65 9.96 -8.88
CA PRO A 77 -10.34 9.04 -7.99
C PRO A 77 -9.50 7.78 -7.69
N ILE A 78 -8.84 7.77 -6.52
CA ILE A 78 -8.00 6.66 -6.02
C ILE A 78 -8.70 5.29 -6.12
N GLY A 79 -10.02 5.21 -5.86
CA GLY A 79 -10.79 3.98 -5.97
C GLY A 79 -10.80 3.40 -7.39
N GLU A 80 -11.08 4.23 -8.40
CA GLU A 80 -11.11 3.81 -9.81
C GLU A 80 -9.71 3.42 -10.30
N VAL A 81 -8.67 4.17 -9.89
CA VAL A 81 -7.27 3.83 -10.16
C VAL A 81 -6.91 2.44 -9.60
N ARG A 82 -7.31 2.14 -8.36
CA ARG A 82 -7.00 0.87 -7.71
C ARG A 82 -7.78 -0.30 -8.32
N GLU A 83 -9.04 -0.09 -8.69
CA GLU A 83 -9.84 -1.08 -9.42
C GLU A 83 -9.23 -1.39 -10.79
N ALA A 84 -8.81 -0.37 -11.55
CA ALA A 84 -8.16 -0.53 -12.85
C ALA A 84 -6.80 -1.27 -12.75
N VAL A 85 -5.94 -0.89 -11.81
CA VAL A 85 -4.65 -1.56 -11.55
C VAL A 85 -4.84 -3.03 -11.19
N ASN A 86 -5.83 -3.35 -10.34
CA ASN A 86 -6.13 -4.73 -9.98
C ASN A 86 -6.76 -5.53 -11.14
N ALA A 87 -7.62 -4.92 -11.95
CA ALA A 87 -8.17 -5.56 -13.15
C ALA A 87 -7.07 -5.89 -14.17
N TYR A 88 -6.21 -4.93 -14.50
CA TYR A 88 -5.08 -5.12 -15.41
C TYR A 88 -4.11 -6.22 -14.93
N PHE A 89 -3.82 -6.27 -13.62
CA PHE A 89 -3.00 -7.33 -13.04
C PHE A 89 -3.65 -8.73 -13.11
N ILE A 90 -4.99 -8.82 -13.14
CA ILE A 90 -5.72 -10.09 -13.27
C ILE A 90 -5.85 -10.52 -14.74
N GLU A 91 -6.06 -9.57 -15.66
CA GLU A 91 -6.44 -9.85 -17.05
C GLU A 91 -5.23 -9.92 -18.01
N ASP A 92 -4.21 -9.07 -17.84
CA ASP A 92 -3.08 -8.95 -18.77
C ASP A 92 -1.77 -9.60 -18.26
N VAL A 93 -1.55 -9.69 -16.95
CA VAL A 93 -0.32 -10.27 -16.36
C VAL A 93 -0.47 -11.78 -16.15
N PRO A 94 0.38 -12.64 -16.76
CA PRO A 94 0.31 -14.10 -16.63
C PRO A 94 0.41 -14.59 -15.18
N GLU A 95 -0.26 -15.70 -14.84
CA GLU A 95 -0.27 -16.28 -13.49
C GLU A 95 1.16 -16.58 -12.97
N ASP A 96 2.06 -17.07 -13.82
CA ASP A 96 3.48 -17.30 -13.49
C ASP A 96 4.32 -16.01 -13.40
N GLU A 97 3.83 -14.90 -13.96
CA GLU A 97 4.39 -13.56 -13.71
C GLU A 97 3.86 -12.92 -12.41
N GLN A 98 2.58 -13.14 -12.07
CA GLN A 98 1.99 -12.77 -10.78
C GLN A 98 2.73 -13.47 -9.62
N ASP A 99 2.91 -14.79 -9.72
CA ASP A 99 3.55 -15.67 -8.73
C ASP A 99 4.93 -15.19 -8.25
N ASN A 100 5.70 -14.51 -9.09
CA ASN A 100 7.01 -13.96 -8.72
C ASN A 100 6.97 -13.01 -7.52
N ASN A 101 5.79 -12.48 -7.18
CA ASN A 101 5.57 -11.43 -6.19
C ASN A 101 5.02 -11.96 -4.84
N LEU A 102 4.64 -13.23 -4.76
CA LEU A 102 4.02 -13.85 -3.56
C LEU A 102 4.97 -14.00 -2.36
N GLU A 103 6.28 -14.08 -2.60
CA GLU A 103 7.32 -14.18 -1.56
C GLU A 103 8.06 -12.85 -1.40
N PRO A 104 8.44 -12.41 -0.18
CA PRO A 104 9.08 -11.12 0.04
C PRO A 104 10.53 -11.09 -0.46
N VAL A 105 10.94 -9.98 -1.07
CA VAL A 105 12.33 -9.74 -1.47
C VAL A 105 13.22 -9.65 -0.23
N SER A 106 14.22 -10.52 -0.16
CA SER A 106 15.06 -10.62 1.04
C SER A 106 15.80 -9.32 1.36
N LYS A 107 15.92 -8.97 2.65
CA LYS A 107 16.60 -7.74 3.11
C LYS A 107 18.04 -7.58 2.58
N PRO A 108 18.84 -8.64 2.32
CA PRO A 108 20.12 -8.51 1.60
C PRO A 108 20.02 -8.03 0.14
N ILE A 109 18.96 -8.39 -0.59
CA ILE A 109 18.72 -7.93 -1.97
C ILE A 109 18.28 -6.47 -1.98
N LEU A 110 17.32 -6.08 -1.13
CA LEU A 110 16.90 -4.67 -0.98
C LEU A 110 18.11 -3.76 -0.68
N LYS A 111 18.98 -4.18 0.26
CA LYS A 111 20.24 -3.48 0.57
C LYS A 111 21.23 -3.44 -0.60
N ARG A 112 21.19 -4.40 -1.53
CA ARG A 112 22.03 -4.39 -2.74
C ARG A 112 21.51 -3.37 -3.76
N ILE A 113 20.21 -3.30 -3.99
CA ILE A 113 19.58 -2.28 -4.85
C ILE A 113 19.90 -0.89 -4.30
N GLN A 114 19.63 -0.67 -3.02
CA GLN A 114 19.96 0.59 -2.31
C GLN A 114 21.43 0.98 -2.46
N LYS A 115 22.36 0.02 -2.35
CA LYS A 115 23.80 0.26 -2.49
C LYS A 115 24.18 0.64 -3.91
N THR A 116 23.64 -0.05 -4.92
CA THR A 116 23.92 0.28 -6.33
C THR A 116 23.38 1.66 -6.70
N LEU A 117 22.17 2.03 -6.26
CA LEU A 117 21.63 3.38 -6.50
C LEU A 117 22.49 4.48 -5.84
N ALA A 118 23.06 4.23 -4.66
CA ALA A 118 23.92 5.17 -3.95
C ALA A 118 25.39 5.20 -4.42
N GLU A 119 25.86 4.16 -5.12
CA GLU A 119 27.23 4.07 -5.67
C GLU A 119 27.32 4.37 -7.18
N ASP A 120 26.19 4.40 -7.89
CA ASP A 120 26.15 4.75 -9.30
C ASP A 120 26.43 6.25 -9.53
N GLU A 121 27.33 6.58 -10.46
CA GLU A 121 27.77 7.95 -10.71
C GLU A 121 26.65 8.88 -11.23
N GLN A 122 25.63 8.33 -11.92
CA GLN A 122 24.50 9.09 -12.43
C GLN A 122 23.33 9.13 -11.42
N LEU A 123 23.05 8.02 -10.74
CA LEU A 123 21.84 7.88 -9.90
C LEU A 123 22.01 8.35 -8.45
N LYS A 124 23.23 8.39 -7.90
CA LYS A 124 23.48 8.81 -6.50
C LYS A 124 22.93 10.19 -6.14
N GLN A 125 22.88 11.12 -7.11
CA GLN A 125 22.35 12.47 -6.93
C GLN A 125 20.81 12.53 -6.82
N LEU A 126 20.10 11.44 -7.15
CA LEU A 126 18.67 11.30 -6.90
C LEU A 126 18.39 10.97 -5.42
N GLU A 127 19.42 10.58 -4.64
CA GLU A 127 19.34 10.26 -3.21
C GLU A 127 18.26 9.20 -2.87
N ALA A 128 17.91 8.37 -3.86
CA ALA A 128 16.79 7.45 -3.81
C ALA A 128 16.96 6.35 -2.76
N THR A 129 15.88 6.07 -2.04
CA THR A 129 15.81 5.03 -1.01
C THR A 129 15.02 3.82 -1.47
N VAL A 130 15.32 2.63 -0.93
CA VAL A 130 14.66 1.37 -1.34
C VAL A 130 14.08 0.64 -0.14
N ASP A 131 12.77 0.43 -0.17
CA ASP A 131 12.03 -0.40 0.77
C ASP A 131 11.14 -1.43 0.04
N GLN A 132 10.18 -2.00 0.77
CA GLN A 132 9.21 -2.94 0.23
C GLN A 132 7.86 -2.72 0.93
N VAL A 133 6.79 -2.69 0.15
CA VAL A 133 5.41 -2.61 0.62
C VAL A 133 4.64 -3.88 0.26
N THR A 134 3.50 -4.11 0.92
CA THR A 134 2.58 -5.21 0.57
C THR A 134 1.31 -4.62 -0.02
N MET A 135 0.86 -5.12 -1.17
CA MET A 135 -0.36 -4.69 -1.85
C MET A 135 -1.32 -5.87 -2.01
N GLN A 136 -2.63 -5.61 -2.01
CA GLN A 136 -3.64 -6.63 -2.33
C GLN A 136 -3.98 -6.55 -3.82
N LEU A 137 -3.47 -7.48 -4.63
CA LEU A 137 -3.81 -7.64 -6.04
C LEU A 137 -4.23 -9.09 -6.31
N ASN A 138 -5.24 -9.30 -7.14
CA ASN A 138 -5.86 -10.62 -7.34
C ASN A 138 -6.24 -11.29 -5.99
N ASN A 139 -6.85 -10.50 -5.10
CA ASN A 139 -7.20 -10.86 -3.71
C ASN A 139 -6.03 -11.35 -2.82
N THR A 140 -4.79 -11.23 -3.29
CA THR A 140 -3.60 -11.89 -2.71
C THR A 140 -2.54 -10.85 -2.34
N SER A 141 -1.78 -11.12 -1.28
CA SER A 141 -0.67 -10.25 -0.85
C SER A 141 0.50 -10.34 -1.82
N GLN A 142 0.73 -9.27 -2.58
CA GLN A 142 1.87 -9.10 -3.46
C GLN A 142 2.93 -8.22 -2.79
N TYR A 143 4.19 -8.66 -2.81
CA TYR A 143 5.32 -7.93 -2.26
C TYR A 143 6.02 -7.11 -3.34
N VAL A 144 5.85 -5.79 -3.25
CA VAL A 144 6.31 -4.80 -4.23
C VAL A 144 7.55 -4.08 -3.69
N VAL A 145 8.63 -4.07 -4.46
CA VAL A 145 9.82 -3.25 -4.12
C VAL A 145 9.48 -1.80 -4.42
N ARG A 146 9.64 -0.91 -3.45
CA ARG A 146 9.35 0.51 -3.64
C ARG A 146 10.65 1.33 -3.59
N ILE A 147 10.84 2.17 -4.60
CA ILE A 147 11.89 3.16 -4.67
C ILE A 147 11.26 4.52 -4.36
N VAL A 148 11.78 5.20 -3.35
CA VAL A 148 11.32 6.53 -2.94
C VAL A 148 12.41 7.56 -3.24
N VAL A 149 12.11 8.50 -4.14
CA VAL A 149 12.96 9.64 -4.49
C VAL A 149 12.56 10.84 -3.62
N PRO A 150 13.47 11.43 -2.82
CA PRO A 150 13.17 12.54 -1.90
C PRO A 150 13.02 13.90 -2.62
N HIS A 151 12.57 13.91 -3.87
CA HIS A 151 12.36 15.09 -4.73
C HIS A 151 11.12 14.87 -5.58
N THR A 152 10.56 15.94 -6.16
CA THR A 152 9.48 15.82 -7.15
C THR A 152 10.01 15.21 -8.46
N TYR A 153 9.11 14.63 -9.27
CA TYR A 153 9.48 14.05 -10.57
C TYR A 153 10.22 15.05 -11.50
N PRO A 154 9.77 16.32 -11.69
CA PRO A 154 10.50 17.28 -12.52
C PRO A 154 11.91 17.62 -12.01
N GLU A 155 12.15 17.58 -10.69
CA GLU A 155 13.48 17.81 -10.11
C GLU A 155 14.40 16.60 -10.26
N ALA A 156 13.84 15.39 -10.24
CA ALA A 156 14.57 14.16 -10.53
C ALA A 156 14.99 14.11 -12.00
N GLU A 157 14.09 14.42 -12.94
CA GLU A 157 14.40 14.52 -14.37
C GLU A 157 15.43 15.62 -14.67
N ALA A 158 15.38 16.74 -13.95
CA ALA A 158 16.38 17.80 -14.06
C ALA A 158 17.79 17.40 -13.56
N LYS A 159 17.89 16.32 -12.75
CA LYS A 159 19.16 15.72 -12.30
C LYS A 159 19.61 14.57 -13.22
N VAL A 160 18.68 13.69 -13.58
CA VAL A 160 18.88 12.50 -14.41
C VAL A 160 17.73 12.41 -15.41
N ASP A 161 18.02 12.65 -16.69
CA ASP A 161 17.11 12.39 -17.80
C ASP A 161 16.65 10.92 -17.79
N SER A 162 15.33 10.68 -17.83
CA SER A 162 14.69 9.36 -17.69
C SER A 162 15.03 8.65 -16.36
N SER A 163 14.92 9.39 -15.25
CA SER A 163 15.27 8.92 -13.90
C SER A 163 14.47 7.67 -13.52
N ASP A 164 13.17 7.64 -13.84
CA ASP A 164 12.26 6.52 -13.62
C ASP A 164 12.75 5.26 -14.32
N VAL A 165 13.11 5.36 -15.60
CA VAL A 165 13.59 4.25 -16.44
C VAL A 165 14.88 3.68 -15.85
N HIS A 166 15.80 4.53 -15.41
CA HIS A 166 17.06 4.09 -14.82
C HIS A 166 16.89 3.43 -13.43
N LEU A 167 16.02 3.99 -12.57
CA LEU A 167 15.68 3.41 -11.27
C LEU A 167 14.97 2.04 -11.42
N MET A 168 13.99 1.97 -12.32
CA MET A 168 13.20 0.77 -12.66
C MET A 168 14.12 -0.37 -13.13
N ASN A 169 14.94 -0.10 -14.15
CA ASN A 169 15.88 -1.09 -14.70
C ASN A 169 16.90 -1.55 -13.65
N THR A 170 17.37 -0.65 -12.77
CA THR A 170 18.32 -1.02 -11.71
C THR A 170 17.71 -2.03 -10.73
N ALA A 171 16.47 -1.83 -10.28
CA ALA A 171 15.79 -2.80 -9.40
C ALA A 171 15.51 -4.13 -10.13
N LEU A 172 14.87 -4.08 -11.30
CA LEU A 172 14.51 -5.26 -12.09
C LEU A 172 15.74 -6.13 -12.44
N SER A 173 16.91 -5.52 -12.70
CA SER A 173 18.17 -6.25 -12.93
C SER A 173 18.62 -7.16 -11.77
N MET A 174 18.09 -6.93 -10.55
CA MET A 174 18.41 -7.70 -9.35
C MET A 174 17.28 -8.61 -8.86
N ILE A 175 16.01 -8.23 -9.11
CA ILE A 175 14.83 -8.97 -8.61
C ILE A 175 14.12 -9.77 -9.70
N GLY A 176 14.51 -9.63 -10.97
CA GLY A 176 13.85 -10.24 -12.11
C GLY A 176 12.53 -9.54 -12.44
N ASN A 177 11.62 -10.30 -13.04
CA ASN A 177 10.31 -9.80 -13.45
C ASN A 177 9.33 -9.72 -12.27
N ARG A 178 9.52 -8.72 -11.42
CA ARG A 178 8.72 -8.46 -10.22
C ARG A 178 8.21 -7.03 -10.20
N LEU A 179 7.14 -6.81 -9.43
CA LEU A 179 6.56 -5.51 -9.19
C LEU A 179 7.54 -4.58 -8.49
N VAL A 180 7.82 -3.46 -9.15
CA VAL A 180 8.53 -2.29 -8.64
C VAL A 180 7.57 -1.11 -8.68
N MET A 181 7.53 -0.33 -7.61
CA MET A 181 6.89 0.99 -7.56
C MET A 181 7.95 2.07 -7.45
N ILE A 182 7.82 3.16 -8.20
CA ILE A 182 8.62 4.37 -8.04
C ILE A 182 7.71 5.49 -7.56
N SER A 183 8.11 6.15 -6.48
CA SER A 183 7.36 7.26 -5.89
C SER A 183 8.27 8.45 -5.62
N TYR A 184 7.78 9.65 -5.91
CA TYR A 184 8.47 10.92 -5.77
C TYR A 184 7.83 11.73 -4.64
N TYR A 185 8.64 12.35 -3.79
CA TYR A 185 8.16 13.11 -2.63
C TYR A 185 7.72 14.53 -3.04
N ASP A 186 6.56 14.96 -2.56
CA ASP A 186 6.09 16.35 -2.69
C ASP A 186 6.22 17.07 -1.33
N GLU A 187 7.27 17.89 -1.22
CA GLU A 187 7.54 18.70 -0.01
C GLU A 187 6.41 19.69 0.32
N THR A 188 5.55 20.03 -0.66
CA THR A 188 4.44 20.99 -0.49
C THR A 188 3.30 20.39 0.32
N HIS A 189 3.10 19.07 0.20
CA HIS A 189 1.92 18.37 0.70
C HIS A 189 2.22 17.23 1.68
N ASP A 190 3.50 16.90 1.90
CA ASP A 190 3.98 15.81 2.79
C ASP A 190 3.41 14.44 2.42
N TYR A 191 3.47 14.10 1.12
CA TYR A 191 3.10 12.79 0.58
C TYR A 191 4.04 12.30 -0.52
N LEU A 192 3.92 11.02 -0.86
CA LEU A 192 4.55 10.42 -2.03
C LEU A 192 3.57 10.37 -3.20
N ILE A 193 3.94 10.89 -4.37
CA ILE A 193 3.21 10.62 -5.62
C ILE A 193 3.79 9.34 -6.24
N PRO A 194 3.02 8.24 -6.36
CA PRO A 194 3.46 7.10 -7.16
C PRO A 194 3.47 7.54 -8.62
N TYR A 195 4.60 7.36 -9.31
CA TYR A 195 4.72 7.70 -10.73
C TYR A 195 4.64 6.47 -11.63
N HIS A 196 5.18 5.34 -11.18
CA HIS A 196 5.14 4.08 -11.93
C HIS A 196 4.90 2.90 -10.99
N LEU A 197 4.08 1.95 -11.43
CA LEU A 197 4.00 0.59 -10.90
C LEU A 197 4.10 -0.37 -12.08
N GLY A 198 5.05 -1.31 -12.04
CA GLY A 198 5.29 -2.20 -13.17
C GLY A 198 6.23 -3.36 -12.88
N THR A 199 6.32 -4.27 -13.84
CA THR A 199 7.33 -5.34 -13.91
C THR A 199 8.35 -5.01 -15.03
N SER A 200 9.11 -5.99 -15.52
CA SER A 200 9.94 -5.81 -16.72
C SER A 200 9.16 -6.00 -18.05
N THR A 201 7.90 -6.43 -17.95
CA THR A 201 7.01 -6.81 -19.06
C THR A 201 5.75 -5.95 -19.14
N TYR A 202 5.22 -5.49 -18.00
CA TYR A 202 3.94 -4.79 -17.88
C TYR A 202 4.05 -3.51 -17.05
N SER A 203 3.44 -2.41 -17.52
CA SER A 203 3.20 -1.22 -16.69
C SER A 203 1.74 -1.26 -16.23
N LEU A 204 1.53 -1.41 -14.92
CA LEU A 204 0.20 -1.46 -14.31
C LEU A 204 -0.35 -0.04 -14.09
N PHE A 205 0.54 0.91 -13.83
CA PHE A 205 0.23 2.32 -13.60
C PHE A 205 1.38 3.20 -14.10
N SER A 206 1.03 4.31 -14.74
CA SER A 206 1.91 5.46 -14.94
C SER A 206 1.15 6.76 -14.67
N MET A 207 1.77 7.70 -13.97
CA MET A 207 1.17 9.03 -13.73
C MET A 207 1.06 9.84 -15.02
N SER A 208 1.94 9.59 -16.00
CA SER A 208 1.89 10.25 -17.32
C SER A 208 0.60 9.95 -18.09
N SER A 209 0.09 8.72 -18.02
CA SER A 209 -1.15 8.29 -18.70
C SER A 209 -2.45 8.82 -18.07
N LEU A 210 -2.36 9.67 -17.03
CA LEU A 210 -3.52 10.34 -16.41
C LEU A 210 -3.69 11.79 -16.90
N TYR A 211 -2.85 12.25 -17.82
CA TYR A 211 -2.85 13.61 -18.38
C TYR A 211 -2.96 13.65 -19.91
N GLU A 212 -3.35 12.53 -20.55
CA GLU A 212 -3.62 12.39 -22.00
C GLU A 212 -5.11 12.42 -22.35
#